data_AF-K5WMI7-F1
#
_entry.id   AF-K5WMI7-F1
#
_cell.length_a   1.000
_cell.length_b   1.000
_cell.length_c   1.000
_cell.angle_alpha   90.00
_cell.angle_beta   90.00
_cell.angle_gamma   90.00
#
_symmetry.space_group_name_H-M   'P 1'
#
loop_
_entity.id
_entity.type
_entity.pdbx_description
1 polymer ?
#
loop_
_entity_poly.entity_id
_entity_poly.type
_entity_poly.pdbx_seq_one_letter_code
_entity_poly.pdbx_strand_id
1 'polypeptide(L)'
;MYWPSLGDLDNFHFDFADLPCLQHVKLVGTSFKLTLPTTITVLQLSHVNLTGRLGLLAELPNLIKLETTQVVAGSFAFEVTNTAMEQIVLHRLEPLTWRDMRVIGNHEFLRFVHFVHLTTLVWDERTYLDEFLSEKRQVLRLAFFSSLPSTLSSLTIRDIEIDSPNLVDLLGSIPQLAKLHFIRSPRPVVIGAVEAIGRPPANRGASSSSSTILSNLSVLSVSDIRSGVDALVFVGMLEALHATGPRPKRFHLTTHSDVEWHADALHRVQDLLTSGLNARVTFDSGGSTSSVP
;
A
#
# COMPACT_ATOMS: atom_id res chain seq x y z
N MET A 1 -20.07 -7.07 -17.30
CA MET A 1 -20.96 -6.12 -18.02
C MET A 1 -20.16 -4.84 -18.24
N TYR A 2 -20.09 -4.32 -19.47
CA TYR A 2 -19.42 -3.05 -19.77
C TYR A 2 -20.52 -2.05 -20.13
N TRP A 3 -20.62 -0.93 -19.42
CA TRP A 3 -21.71 0.04 -19.62
C TRP A 3 -21.14 1.40 -20.05
N PRO A 4 -21.57 1.96 -21.19
CA PRO A 4 -21.11 3.28 -21.63
C PRO A 4 -21.80 4.38 -20.84
N SER A 5 -21.02 5.34 -20.33
CA SER A 5 -21.50 6.56 -19.67
C SER A 5 -21.94 7.59 -20.72
N LEU A 6 -23.25 7.84 -20.86
CA LEU A 6 -23.79 8.94 -21.67
C LEU A 6 -25.04 9.51 -20.98
N GLY A 7 -24.93 10.74 -20.44
CA GLY A 7 -26.02 11.67 -20.15
C GLY A 7 -26.81 11.47 -18.83
N ASP A 8 -26.87 12.52 -18.00
CA ASP A 8 -27.76 12.74 -16.84
C ASP A 8 -28.40 11.48 -16.21
N LEU A 9 -27.57 10.65 -15.57
CA LEU A 9 -27.99 9.39 -14.94
C LEU A 9 -28.33 9.51 -13.45
N ASP A 10 -28.39 10.72 -12.88
CA ASP A 10 -28.60 10.91 -11.43
C ASP A 10 -29.95 10.37 -10.93
N ASN A 11 -30.90 10.12 -11.84
CA ASN A 11 -32.22 9.57 -11.54
C ASN A 11 -32.38 8.07 -11.82
N PHE A 12 -31.40 7.40 -12.43
CA PHE A 12 -31.52 5.96 -12.71
C PHE A 12 -31.00 5.13 -11.54
N HIS A 13 -31.84 4.18 -11.09
CA HIS A 13 -31.46 3.16 -10.13
C HIS A 13 -31.37 1.81 -10.83
N PHE A 14 -30.22 1.16 -10.74
CA PHE A 14 -30.02 -0.18 -11.28
C PHE A 14 -30.03 -1.19 -10.14
N ASP A 15 -31.04 -2.05 -10.13
CA ASP A 15 -31.15 -3.12 -9.15
C ASP A 15 -30.65 -4.43 -9.76
N PHE A 16 -29.55 -4.94 -9.19
CA PHE A 16 -28.98 -6.24 -9.53
C PHE A 16 -29.18 -7.27 -8.41
N ALA A 17 -29.97 -6.97 -7.38
CA ALA A 17 -30.18 -7.85 -6.22
C ALA A 17 -30.67 -9.25 -6.64
N ASP A 18 -31.50 -9.31 -7.68
CA ASP A 18 -32.09 -10.56 -8.21
C ASP A 18 -31.18 -11.33 -9.17
N LEU A 19 -29.86 -11.04 -9.20
CA LEU A 19 -28.87 -11.80 -9.97
C LEU A 19 -28.05 -12.73 -9.06
N PRO A 20 -28.60 -13.87 -8.60
CA PRO A 20 -28.01 -14.73 -7.56
C PRO A 20 -26.71 -15.43 -8.00
N CYS A 21 -26.41 -15.46 -9.29
CA CYS A 21 -25.16 -16.03 -9.81
C CYS A 21 -24.08 -14.96 -10.03
N LEU A 22 -24.38 -13.68 -9.79
CA LEU A 22 -23.42 -12.60 -10.02
C LEU A 22 -22.42 -12.53 -8.86
N GLN A 23 -21.17 -12.87 -9.16
CA GLN A 23 -20.08 -12.90 -8.18
C GLN A 23 -19.01 -11.84 -8.46
N HIS A 24 -18.82 -11.49 -9.73
CA HIS A 24 -17.77 -10.57 -10.17
C HIS A 24 -18.39 -9.38 -10.89
N VAL A 25 -18.17 -8.18 -10.36
CA VAL A 25 -18.72 -6.94 -10.92
C VAL A 25 -17.60 -5.94 -11.15
N LYS A 26 -17.61 -5.35 -12.36
CA LYS A 26 -16.77 -4.21 -12.72
C LYS A 26 -17.67 -3.04 -13.08
N LEU A 27 -17.53 -1.95 -12.34
CA LEU A 27 -18.23 -0.69 -12.55
C LEU A 27 -17.25 0.34 -13.08
N VAL A 28 -17.63 1.02 -14.17
CA VAL A 28 -16.80 2.05 -14.82
C VAL A 28 -17.65 3.30 -15.03
N GLY A 29 -17.17 4.46 -14.58
CA GLY A 29 -17.81 5.76 -14.87
C GLY A 29 -19.20 5.93 -14.25
N THR A 30 -19.50 5.25 -13.15
CA THR A 30 -20.84 5.24 -12.56
C THR A 30 -21.01 6.38 -11.55
N SER A 31 -21.95 7.30 -11.82
CA SER A 31 -22.50 8.28 -10.85
C SER A 31 -23.89 7.89 -10.32
N PHE A 32 -24.52 6.87 -10.90
CA PHE A 32 -25.90 6.46 -10.61
C PHE A 32 -26.02 5.51 -9.41
N LYS A 33 -27.21 5.44 -8.81
CA LYS A 33 -27.50 4.56 -7.66
C LYS A 33 -27.63 3.12 -8.14
N LEU A 34 -27.04 2.18 -7.41
CA LEU A 34 -27.11 0.76 -7.76
C LEU A 34 -27.23 -0.09 -6.50
N THR A 35 -27.97 -1.19 -6.61
CA THR A 35 -28.05 -2.25 -5.60
C THR A 35 -27.33 -3.47 -6.16
N LEU A 36 -26.42 -4.04 -5.37
CA LEU A 36 -25.64 -5.20 -5.77
C LEU A 36 -26.09 -6.45 -5.00
N PRO A 37 -26.07 -7.63 -5.62
CA PRO A 37 -26.43 -8.86 -4.91
C PRO A 37 -25.37 -9.19 -3.86
N THR A 38 -25.81 -9.77 -2.74
CA THR A 38 -24.92 -10.17 -1.63
C THR A 38 -23.95 -11.29 -1.99
N THR A 39 -24.12 -11.92 -3.17
CA THR A 39 -23.27 -12.97 -3.72
C THR A 39 -21.95 -12.46 -4.32
N ILE A 40 -21.76 -11.14 -4.42
CA ILE A 40 -20.51 -10.58 -4.95
C ILE A 40 -19.33 -10.94 -4.06
N THR A 41 -18.30 -11.48 -4.71
CA THR A 41 -17.00 -11.80 -4.12
C THR A 41 -15.89 -10.90 -4.64
N VAL A 42 -16.03 -10.35 -5.86
CA VAL A 42 -15.04 -9.46 -6.48
C VAL A 42 -15.73 -8.20 -7.00
N LEU A 43 -15.27 -7.04 -6.51
CA LEU A 43 -15.73 -5.73 -6.95
C LEU A 43 -14.57 -4.93 -7.53
N GLN A 44 -14.73 -4.46 -8.76
CA GLN A 44 -13.79 -3.55 -9.42
C GLN A 44 -14.49 -2.22 -9.71
N LEU A 45 -13.95 -1.12 -9.20
CA LEU A 45 -14.49 0.22 -9.35
C LEU A 45 -13.49 1.09 -10.11
N SER A 46 -13.92 1.69 -11.21
CA SER A 46 -13.07 2.55 -12.03
C SER A 46 -13.79 3.85 -12.37
N HIS A 47 -13.20 5.00 -12.06
CA HIS A 47 -13.83 6.31 -12.27
C HIS A 47 -15.22 6.42 -11.63
N VAL A 48 -15.37 5.89 -10.42
CA VAL A 48 -16.64 5.87 -9.67
C VAL A 48 -16.61 6.91 -8.55
N ASN A 49 -17.73 7.60 -8.34
CA ASN A 49 -17.93 8.48 -7.20
C ASN A 49 -18.78 7.77 -6.13
N LEU A 50 -18.15 7.44 -4.99
CA LEU A 50 -18.74 6.82 -3.82
C LEU A 50 -19.09 7.81 -2.70
N THR A 51 -18.96 9.12 -2.92
CA THR A 51 -19.30 10.14 -1.90
C THR A 51 -20.74 9.96 -1.42
N GLY A 52 -20.91 9.79 -0.10
CA GLY A 52 -22.22 9.50 0.52
C GLY A 52 -22.80 8.11 0.20
N ARG A 53 -22.04 7.21 -0.44
CA ARG A 53 -22.48 5.86 -0.86
C ARG A 53 -21.52 4.75 -0.44
N LEU A 54 -20.61 5.01 0.50
CA LEU A 54 -19.74 3.98 1.04
C LEU A 54 -20.50 2.82 1.68
N GLY A 55 -21.73 3.06 2.17
CA GLY A 55 -22.62 2.02 2.70
C GLY A 55 -22.85 0.83 1.76
N LEU A 56 -22.70 1.01 0.44
CA LEU A 56 -22.73 -0.08 -0.53
C LEU A 56 -21.72 -1.19 -0.21
N LEU A 57 -20.59 -0.86 0.42
CA LEU A 57 -19.59 -1.85 0.83
C LEU A 57 -20.07 -2.68 2.03
N ALA A 58 -20.89 -2.11 2.91
CA ALA A 58 -21.46 -2.83 4.05
C ALA A 58 -22.48 -3.89 3.61
N GLU A 59 -23.13 -3.68 2.47
CA GLU A 59 -24.12 -4.59 1.88
C GLU A 59 -23.49 -5.81 1.19
N LEU A 60 -22.16 -5.90 1.14
CA LEU A 60 -21.41 -6.96 0.45
C LEU A 60 -20.68 -7.88 1.44
N PRO A 61 -21.38 -8.73 2.21
CA PRO A 61 -20.77 -9.56 3.25
C PRO A 61 -19.81 -10.62 2.70
N ASN A 62 -19.93 -10.97 1.42
CA ASN A 62 -19.11 -11.97 0.75
C ASN A 62 -17.95 -11.37 -0.05
N LEU A 63 -17.71 -10.06 0.04
CA LEU A 63 -16.64 -9.40 -0.70
C LEU A 63 -15.27 -9.89 -0.23
N ILE A 64 -14.56 -10.57 -1.13
CA ILE A 64 -13.20 -11.10 -0.91
C ILE A 64 -12.16 -10.18 -1.53
N LYS A 65 -12.45 -9.56 -2.67
CA LYS A 65 -11.50 -8.73 -3.41
C LYS A 65 -12.11 -7.41 -3.86
N LEU A 66 -11.38 -6.32 -3.60
CA LEU A 66 -11.74 -4.97 -4.00
C LEU A 66 -10.59 -4.34 -4.78
N GLU A 67 -10.88 -3.88 -5.99
CA GLU A 67 -9.96 -3.08 -6.79
C GLU A 67 -10.60 -1.74 -7.12
N THR A 68 -9.89 -0.65 -6.86
CA THR A 68 -10.35 0.70 -7.17
C THR A 68 -9.33 1.40 -8.06
N THR A 69 -9.80 2.23 -8.98
CA THR A 69 -8.97 3.06 -9.84
C THR A 69 -9.67 4.39 -10.06
N GLN A 70 -9.05 5.50 -9.67
CA GLN A 70 -9.65 6.85 -9.78
C GLN A 70 -11.04 6.95 -9.12
N VAL A 71 -11.17 6.38 -7.92
CA VAL A 71 -12.37 6.49 -7.10
C VAL A 71 -12.27 7.74 -6.20
N VAL A 72 -13.41 8.38 -5.98
CA VAL A 72 -13.59 9.46 -5.00
C VAL A 72 -14.65 8.98 -4.00
N ALA A 73 -14.35 9.05 -2.71
CA ALA A 73 -15.17 8.51 -1.63
C ALA A 73 -15.15 9.48 -0.45
N GLY A 74 -15.41 10.75 -0.72
CA GLY A 74 -15.39 11.82 0.25
C GLY A 74 -15.94 13.11 -0.33
N SER A 75 -16.56 13.93 0.51
CA SER A 75 -17.01 15.28 0.13
C SER A 75 -15.84 16.27 0.16
N PHE A 76 -15.79 17.21 -0.80
CA PHE A 76 -14.85 18.34 -0.69
C PHE A 76 -15.20 19.28 0.48
N ALA A 77 -16.44 19.21 0.96
CA ALA A 77 -16.85 19.85 2.20
C ALA A 77 -16.39 18.96 3.37
N PHE A 78 -15.17 19.20 3.85
CA PHE A 78 -14.63 18.62 5.09
C PHE A 78 -15.45 19.05 6.33
N GLU A 79 -16.34 20.03 6.14
CA GLU A 79 -17.28 20.56 7.10
C GLU A 79 -18.70 20.22 6.63
N VAL A 80 -19.48 19.60 7.52
CA VAL A 80 -20.93 19.37 7.39
C VAL A 80 -21.36 18.16 6.56
N THR A 81 -21.03 16.97 7.06
CA THR A 81 -22.04 15.90 7.19
C THR A 81 -21.91 15.28 8.58
N ASN A 82 -22.62 15.87 9.55
CA ASN A 82 -22.89 15.31 10.87
C ASN A 82 -23.83 14.08 10.80
N THR A 83 -23.76 13.30 9.71
CA THR A 83 -24.38 11.98 9.66
C THR A 83 -23.40 11.03 10.33
N ALA A 84 -23.80 10.48 11.47
CA ALA A 84 -23.08 9.40 12.13
C ALA A 84 -22.98 8.22 11.14
N MET A 85 -21.90 8.17 10.37
CA MET A 85 -21.62 7.07 9.47
C MET A 85 -21.14 5.91 10.34
N GLU A 86 -21.88 4.81 10.31
CA GLU A 86 -21.47 3.58 10.99
C GLU A 86 -20.17 3.05 10.36
N GLN A 87 -19.32 2.44 11.19
CA GLN A 87 -18.11 1.78 10.71
C GLN A 87 -18.46 0.63 9.78
N ILE A 88 -17.81 0.59 8.63
CA ILE A 88 -17.95 -0.47 7.63
C ILE A 88 -16.83 -1.47 7.86
N VAL A 89 -17.18 -2.69 8.28
CA VAL A 89 -16.20 -3.75 8.53
C VAL A 89 -16.26 -4.77 7.41
N LEU A 90 -15.18 -4.85 6.62
CA LEU A 90 -15.03 -5.83 5.56
C LEU A 90 -14.36 -7.09 6.12
N HIS A 91 -15.18 -8.03 6.57
CA HIS A 91 -14.72 -9.23 7.27
C HIS A 91 -13.92 -10.19 6.38
N ARG A 92 -14.24 -10.32 5.09
CA ARG A 92 -13.65 -11.34 4.20
C ARG A 92 -12.68 -10.79 3.17
N LEU A 93 -12.46 -9.48 3.16
CA LEU A 93 -11.60 -8.84 2.17
C LEU A 93 -10.14 -9.24 2.40
N GLU A 94 -9.52 -9.87 1.40
CA GLU A 94 -8.14 -10.34 1.45
C GLU A 94 -7.19 -9.45 0.62
N PRO A 95 -7.36 -9.31 -0.72
CA PRO A 95 -6.67 -8.29 -1.48
C PRO A 95 -7.48 -6.99 -1.64
N LEU A 96 -6.82 -5.87 -1.30
CA LEU A 96 -7.23 -4.52 -1.66
C LEU A 96 -6.22 -3.92 -2.63
N THR A 97 -6.69 -3.46 -3.78
CA THR A 97 -5.90 -2.64 -4.70
C THR A 97 -6.54 -1.28 -4.82
N TRP A 98 -5.78 -0.23 -4.50
CA TRP A 98 -6.21 1.14 -4.71
C TRP A 98 -5.25 1.85 -5.65
N ARG A 99 -5.74 2.23 -6.84
CA ARG A 99 -5.00 3.00 -7.84
C ARG A 99 -5.49 4.42 -7.91
N ASP A 100 -4.55 5.35 -8.06
CA ASP A 100 -4.81 6.78 -8.09
C ASP A 100 -5.56 7.30 -6.84
N MET A 101 -5.16 6.86 -5.65
CA MET A 101 -5.70 7.31 -4.36
C MET A 101 -5.52 8.81 -4.20
N ARG A 102 -6.62 9.52 -3.93
CA ARG A 102 -6.61 10.90 -3.43
C ARG A 102 -6.96 10.87 -1.96
N VAL A 103 -5.97 10.97 -1.08
CA VAL A 103 -6.18 10.81 0.38
C VAL A 103 -7.26 11.76 0.91
N ILE A 104 -7.21 13.04 0.54
CA ILE A 104 -8.22 14.02 0.98
C ILE A 104 -9.58 13.71 0.33
N GLY A 105 -9.62 13.40 -0.96
CA GLY A 105 -10.85 13.04 -1.67
C GLY A 105 -11.47 11.70 -1.25
N ASN A 106 -10.77 10.88 -0.47
CA ASN A 106 -11.22 9.55 -0.03
C ASN A 106 -11.19 9.41 1.50
N HIS A 107 -11.21 10.54 2.22
CA HIS A 107 -11.09 10.53 3.68
C HIS A 107 -12.21 9.75 4.39
N GLU A 108 -13.43 9.69 3.86
CA GLU A 108 -14.50 8.88 4.47
C GLU A 108 -14.15 7.40 4.40
N PHE A 109 -13.63 6.92 3.26
CA PHE A 109 -13.16 5.54 3.13
C PHE A 109 -12.07 5.24 4.16
N LEU A 110 -11.07 6.13 4.28
CA LEU A 110 -9.94 5.93 5.20
C LEU A 110 -10.35 5.97 6.67
N ARG A 111 -11.43 6.65 7.02
CA ARG A 111 -11.90 6.80 8.40
C ARG A 111 -12.87 5.72 8.84
N PHE A 112 -13.73 5.24 7.93
CA PHE A 112 -14.87 4.40 8.29
C PHE A 112 -14.74 2.96 7.81
N VAL A 113 -13.87 2.66 6.85
CA VAL A 113 -13.69 1.29 6.34
C VAL A 113 -12.55 0.59 7.08
N HIS A 114 -12.88 -0.53 7.71
CA HIS A 114 -11.93 -1.38 8.43
C HIS A 114 -11.91 -2.79 7.85
N PHE A 115 -10.79 -3.48 8.03
CA PHE A 115 -10.58 -4.82 7.47
C PHE A 115 -10.17 -5.80 8.57
N VAL A 116 -10.70 -7.03 8.51
CA VAL A 116 -10.35 -8.08 9.48
C VAL A 116 -9.29 -9.03 8.91
N HIS A 117 -9.40 -9.41 7.64
CA HIS A 117 -8.55 -10.44 7.00
C HIS A 117 -7.74 -9.92 5.81
N LEU A 118 -7.42 -8.62 5.76
CA LEU A 118 -6.64 -8.05 4.67
C LEU A 118 -5.23 -8.63 4.67
N THR A 119 -4.86 -9.35 3.62
CA THR A 119 -3.54 -9.99 3.48
C THR A 119 -2.61 -9.21 2.57
N THR A 120 -3.18 -8.50 1.57
CA THR A 120 -2.43 -7.78 0.54
C THR A 120 -3.03 -6.40 0.29
N LEU A 121 -2.18 -5.38 0.32
CA LEU A 121 -2.54 -4.00 -0.01
C LEU A 121 -1.65 -3.48 -1.15
N VAL A 122 -2.28 -3.00 -2.23
CA VAL A 122 -1.62 -2.16 -3.23
C VAL A 122 -2.13 -0.74 -3.05
N TRP A 123 -1.22 0.17 -2.73
CA TRP A 123 -1.49 1.56 -2.42
C TRP A 123 -0.74 2.46 -3.41
N ASP A 124 -1.49 3.07 -4.33
CA ASP A 124 -0.96 3.93 -5.38
C ASP A 124 -1.63 5.29 -5.27
N GLU A 125 -0.85 6.33 -4.96
CA GLU A 125 -1.36 7.67 -4.73
C GLU A 125 -1.20 8.58 -5.94
N ARG A 126 -2.27 9.33 -6.24
CA ARG A 126 -2.21 10.38 -7.26
C ARG A 126 -1.70 11.67 -6.66
N THR A 127 -0.57 12.13 -7.16
CA THR A 127 0.03 13.40 -6.78
C THR A 127 -0.66 14.59 -7.48
N TYR A 128 -1.09 15.59 -6.71
CA TYR A 128 -1.47 16.93 -7.20
C TYR A 128 -0.55 17.99 -6.58
N LEU A 129 -0.19 19.00 -7.39
CA LEU A 129 0.86 19.96 -7.06
C LEU A 129 0.60 20.79 -5.79
N ASP A 130 -0.65 20.89 -5.34
CA ASP A 130 -1.05 21.75 -4.21
C ASP A 130 -1.25 20.98 -2.88
N GLU A 131 -1.19 19.64 -2.88
CA GLU A 131 -1.60 18.81 -1.73
C GLU A 131 -0.44 18.02 -1.05
N PHE A 132 0.81 18.24 -1.46
CA PHE A 132 1.94 17.37 -1.10
C PHE A 132 2.18 17.19 0.39
N LEU A 133 1.90 18.21 1.21
CA LEU A 133 2.38 18.28 2.60
C LEU A 133 1.31 18.77 3.59
N SER A 134 0.02 18.69 3.25
CA SER A 134 -0.98 19.03 4.26
C SER A 134 -0.88 18.04 5.42
N GLU A 135 -0.68 18.56 6.63
CA GLU A 135 -0.63 17.78 7.88
C GLU A 135 -1.82 16.82 7.98
N LYS A 136 -3.01 17.27 7.56
CA LYS A 136 -4.24 16.48 7.48
C LYS A 136 -4.08 15.20 6.64
N ARG A 137 -3.42 15.28 5.48
CA ARG A 137 -3.17 14.12 4.62
C ARG A 137 -2.32 13.08 5.34
N GLN A 138 -1.28 13.53 6.04
CA GLN A 138 -0.38 12.64 6.79
C GLN A 138 -1.10 11.99 7.97
N VAL A 139 -1.89 12.74 8.73
CA VAL A 139 -2.70 12.22 9.84
C VAL A 139 -3.67 11.15 9.34
N LEU A 140 -4.37 11.39 8.23
CA LEU A 140 -5.29 10.41 7.64
C LEU A 140 -4.57 9.13 7.18
N ARG A 141 -3.43 9.27 6.50
CA ARG A 141 -2.60 8.12 6.09
C ARG A 141 -2.17 7.32 7.30
N LEU A 142 -1.53 7.97 8.28
CA LEU A 142 -1.01 7.29 9.46
C LEU A 142 -2.12 6.59 10.25
N ALA A 143 -3.27 7.24 10.42
CA ALA A 143 -4.44 6.63 11.06
C ALA A 143 -4.93 5.38 10.30
N PHE A 144 -5.03 5.47 8.97
CA PHE A 144 -5.41 4.34 8.14
C PHE A 144 -4.42 3.17 8.27
N PHE A 145 -3.13 3.42 8.06
CA PHE A 145 -2.08 2.40 8.14
C PHE A 145 -1.97 1.77 9.53
N SER A 146 -2.14 2.56 10.59
CA SER A 146 -2.17 2.07 11.98
C SER A 146 -3.39 1.21 12.29
N SER A 147 -4.46 1.32 11.49
CA SER A 147 -5.68 0.51 11.64
C SER A 147 -5.67 -0.79 10.81
N LEU A 148 -4.64 -1.01 10.00
CA LEU A 148 -4.55 -2.21 9.16
C LEU A 148 -4.39 -3.46 10.02
N PRO A 149 -5.06 -4.57 9.67
CA PRO A 149 -5.06 -5.76 10.50
C PRO A 149 -3.68 -6.43 10.53
N SER A 150 -3.42 -7.20 11.59
CA SER A 150 -2.20 -7.99 11.74
C SER A 150 -2.06 -9.12 10.70
N THR A 151 -3.12 -9.42 9.95
CA THR A 151 -3.14 -10.35 8.82
C THR A 151 -2.44 -9.80 7.58
N LEU A 152 -2.18 -8.49 7.52
CA LEU A 152 -1.49 -7.86 6.39
C LEU A 152 -0.06 -8.36 6.29
N SER A 153 0.26 -9.04 5.19
CA SER A 153 1.58 -9.64 4.96
C SER A 153 2.31 -9.02 3.78
N SER A 154 1.60 -8.38 2.85
CA SER A 154 2.17 -7.79 1.64
C SER A 154 1.64 -6.39 1.38
N LEU A 155 2.56 -5.45 1.14
CA LEU A 155 2.28 -4.06 0.83
C LEU A 155 3.05 -3.67 -0.43
N THR A 156 2.35 -3.11 -1.39
CA THR A 156 2.92 -2.46 -2.56
C THR A 156 2.62 -0.98 -2.50
N ILE A 157 3.65 -0.15 -2.50
CA ILE A 157 3.56 1.30 -2.52
C ILE A 157 3.91 1.79 -3.92
N ARG A 158 3.06 2.64 -4.49
CA ARG A 158 3.27 3.26 -5.79
C ARG A 158 3.05 4.76 -5.75
N ASP A 159 3.91 5.49 -6.46
CA ASP A 159 3.79 6.93 -6.70
C ASP A 159 3.50 7.78 -5.44
N ILE A 160 3.83 7.28 -4.23
CA ILE A 160 3.57 7.99 -2.97
C ILE A 160 4.58 9.13 -2.78
N GLU A 161 4.08 10.26 -2.31
CA GLU A 161 4.92 11.40 -1.91
C GLU A 161 4.71 11.69 -0.43
N ILE A 162 5.77 11.45 0.33
CA ILE A 162 5.83 11.51 1.78
C ILE A 162 7.28 11.84 2.20
N ASP A 163 7.45 12.65 3.23
CA ASP A 163 8.78 12.91 3.78
C ASP A 163 9.30 11.70 4.58
N SER A 164 10.59 11.69 4.87
CA SER A 164 11.23 10.58 5.58
C SER A 164 10.63 10.33 6.98
N PRO A 165 10.37 11.35 7.83
CA PRO A 165 9.76 11.13 9.14
C PRO A 165 8.38 10.48 9.09
N ASN A 166 7.47 10.99 8.26
CA ASN A 166 6.11 10.40 8.17
C ASN A 166 6.15 9.00 7.55
N LEU A 167 7.11 8.72 6.66
CA LEU A 167 7.31 7.38 6.12
C LEU A 167 7.78 6.39 7.18
N VAL A 168 8.73 6.79 8.03
CA VAL A 168 9.21 5.99 9.15
C VAL A 168 8.06 5.65 10.11
N ASP A 169 7.23 6.63 10.45
CA ASP A 169 6.06 6.42 11.30
C ASP A 169 5.04 5.47 10.64
N LEU A 170 4.79 5.63 9.35
CA LEU A 170 3.92 4.75 8.57
C LEU A 170 4.43 3.30 8.60
N LEU A 171 5.70 3.06 8.26
CA LEU A 171 6.28 1.71 8.29
C LEU A 171 6.33 1.13 9.71
N GLY A 172 6.55 1.98 10.72
CA GLY A 172 6.52 1.60 12.13
C GLY A 172 5.13 1.14 12.62
N SER A 173 4.06 1.60 11.97
CA SER A 173 2.67 1.20 12.30
C SER A 173 2.24 -0.15 11.74
N ILE A 174 3.04 -0.78 10.87
CA ILE A 174 2.75 -2.07 10.23
C ILE A 174 3.86 -3.13 10.46
N PRO A 175 4.27 -3.42 11.71
CA PRO A 175 5.40 -4.31 12.01
C PRO A 175 5.21 -5.76 11.55
N GLN A 176 3.98 -6.19 11.26
CA GLN A 176 3.62 -7.53 10.78
C GLN A 176 4.07 -7.82 9.33
N LEU A 177 4.46 -6.80 8.57
CA LEU A 177 4.67 -6.91 7.13
C LEU A 177 5.81 -7.90 6.78
N ALA A 178 5.52 -8.84 5.88
CA ALA A 178 6.48 -9.83 5.39
C ALA A 178 7.06 -9.49 4.02
N LYS A 179 6.32 -8.73 3.19
CA LYS A 179 6.71 -8.32 1.84
C LYS A 179 6.42 -6.84 1.60
N LEU A 180 7.41 -6.10 1.14
CA LEU A 180 7.31 -4.69 0.78
C LEU A 180 7.79 -4.48 -0.65
N HIS A 181 6.98 -3.81 -1.45
CA HIS A 181 7.28 -3.52 -2.85
C HIS A 181 7.16 -2.02 -3.09
N PHE A 182 8.19 -1.41 -3.67
CA PHE A 182 8.16 -0.05 -4.18
C PHE A 182 8.15 -0.09 -5.71
N ILE A 183 7.14 0.50 -6.31
CA ILE A 183 7.00 0.62 -7.77
C ILE A 183 6.81 2.09 -8.09
N ARG A 184 7.55 2.69 -9.04
CA ARG A 184 7.32 4.11 -9.40
C ARG A 184 7.41 5.10 -8.24
N SER A 185 8.10 4.71 -7.19
CA SER A 185 8.24 5.51 -5.99
C SER A 185 9.35 6.55 -6.17
N PRO A 186 9.21 7.76 -5.62
CA PRO A 186 10.28 8.75 -5.63
C PRO A 186 11.51 8.26 -4.88
N ARG A 187 12.71 8.60 -5.37
CA ARG A 187 13.99 8.28 -4.73
C ARG A 187 14.03 8.60 -3.22
N PRO A 188 13.60 9.80 -2.75
CA PRO A 188 13.63 10.11 -1.31
C PRO A 188 12.81 9.14 -0.46
N VAL A 189 11.69 8.64 -0.98
CA VAL A 189 10.83 7.67 -0.29
C VAL A 189 11.53 6.32 -0.20
N VAL A 190 12.09 5.83 -1.31
CA VAL A 190 12.82 4.55 -1.32
C VAL A 190 14.00 4.60 -0.35
N ILE A 191 14.81 5.67 -0.40
CA ILE A 191 15.97 5.83 0.49
C ILE A 191 15.52 5.87 1.96
N GLY A 192 14.55 6.73 2.30
CA GLY A 192 14.05 6.83 3.67
C GLY A 192 13.50 5.52 4.23
N ALA A 193 12.79 4.74 3.40
CA ALA A 193 12.31 3.42 3.81
C ALA A 193 13.45 2.42 4.03
N VAL A 194 14.41 2.33 3.10
CA VAL A 194 15.53 1.40 3.17
C VAL A 194 16.46 1.74 4.34
N GLU A 195 16.67 3.02 4.61
CA GLU A 195 17.42 3.49 5.78
C GLU A 195 16.69 3.23 7.10
N ALA A 196 15.36 3.12 7.10
CA ALA A 196 14.60 2.79 8.30
C ALA A 196 14.63 1.29 8.64
N ILE A 197 14.57 0.42 7.62
CA ILE A 197 14.44 -1.03 7.79
C ILE A 197 15.60 -1.62 8.61
N GLY A 198 15.26 -2.47 9.59
CA GLY A 198 16.24 -3.15 10.43
C GLY A 198 16.91 -2.26 11.48
N ARG A 199 16.52 -0.97 11.57
CA ARG A 199 17.05 -0.03 12.57
C ARG A 199 15.98 0.33 13.61
N PRO A 200 16.38 0.74 14.83
CA PRO A 200 15.44 1.27 15.80
C PRO A 200 14.90 2.63 15.34
N PRO A 201 13.64 2.98 15.67
CA PRO A 201 13.07 4.28 15.33
C PRO A 201 13.83 5.41 16.06
N ALA A 202 14.26 6.43 15.31
CA ALA A 202 15.15 7.50 15.79
C ALA A 202 14.58 8.35 16.95
N ASN A 203 13.26 8.30 17.19
CA ASN A 203 12.56 9.22 18.10
C ASN A 203 11.98 8.57 19.38
N ARG A 204 12.23 7.29 19.66
CA ARG A 204 11.76 6.67 20.93
C ARG A 204 12.83 6.77 22.01
N GLY A 205 12.72 7.80 22.84
CA GLY A 205 13.57 7.96 24.02
C GLY A 205 13.54 6.73 24.91
N ALA A 206 14.73 6.18 25.19
CA ALA A 206 15.18 5.28 26.27
C ALA A 206 14.25 4.18 26.88
N SER A 207 13.03 3.94 26.39
CA SER A 207 12.06 3.02 27.00
C SER A 207 11.63 1.91 26.04
N SER A 208 12.31 0.77 26.20
CA SER A 208 11.77 -0.60 26.23
C SER A 208 10.97 -1.16 25.04
N SER A 209 11.47 -1.02 23.82
CA SER A 209 11.36 -2.13 22.86
C SER A 209 12.55 -2.11 21.90
N SER A 210 13.34 -3.18 21.86
CA SER A 210 14.38 -3.43 20.86
C SER A 210 13.81 -3.70 19.45
N SER A 211 12.55 -3.33 19.21
CA SER A 211 11.86 -3.63 17.96
C SER A 211 12.40 -2.71 16.86
N THR A 212 13.08 -3.32 15.91
CA THR A 212 13.52 -2.65 14.68
C THR A 212 12.34 -2.51 13.73
N ILE A 213 12.40 -1.50 12.88
CA ILE A 213 11.35 -1.25 11.89
C ILE A 213 11.30 -2.43 10.91
N LEU A 214 10.10 -2.99 10.76
CA LEU A 214 9.79 -4.12 9.87
C LEU A 214 10.65 -5.38 10.14
N SER A 215 10.76 -5.77 11.41
CA SER A 215 11.53 -6.96 11.83
C SER A 215 11.07 -8.29 11.17
N ASN A 216 9.82 -8.38 10.71
CA ASN A 216 9.26 -9.54 10.01
C ASN A 216 9.49 -9.54 8.49
N LEU A 217 10.07 -8.46 7.93
CA LEU A 217 10.20 -8.28 6.49
C LEU A 217 11.16 -9.31 5.89
N SER A 218 10.64 -10.16 5.01
CA SER A 218 11.41 -11.20 4.31
C SER A 218 11.64 -10.89 2.84
N VAL A 219 10.86 -9.98 2.25
CA VAL A 219 10.99 -9.61 0.83
C VAL A 219 10.94 -8.09 0.71
N LEU A 220 11.94 -7.52 0.05
CA LEU A 220 11.96 -6.14 -0.41
C LEU A 220 12.18 -6.14 -1.93
N SER A 221 11.29 -5.46 -2.66
CA SER A 221 11.40 -5.29 -4.11
C SER A 221 11.33 -3.82 -4.46
N VAL A 222 12.20 -3.36 -5.36
CA VAL A 222 12.20 -1.98 -5.85
C VAL A 222 12.32 -1.97 -7.37
N SER A 223 11.36 -1.34 -8.05
CA SER A 223 11.26 -1.31 -9.51
C SER A 223 10.74 0.02 -10.04
N ASP A 224 11.17 0.42 -11.24
CA ASP A 224 10.68 1.58 -11.99
C ASP A 224 10.81 2.87 -11.16
N ILE A 225 11.98 3.09 -10.54
CA ILE A 225 12.18 4.28 -9.70
C ILE A 225 12.31 5.51 -10.60
N ARG A 226 11.62 6.61 -10.27
CA ARG A 226 11.66 7.85 -11.07
C ARG A 226 13.06 8.47 -11.21
N SER A 227 14.00 8.07 -10.35
CA SER A 227 15.41 8.43 -10.43
C SER A 227 16.28 7.35 -9.80
N GLY A 228 17.49 7.17 -10.33
CA GLY A 228 18.40 6.11 -9.90
C GLY A 228 18.74 6.16 -8.42
N VAL A 229 18.96 4.99 -7.81
CA VAL A 229 19.34 4.84 -6.40
C VAL A 229 20.69 4.13 -6.30
N ASP A 230 21.55 4.63 -5.43
CA ASP A 230 22.85 4.01 -5.14
C ASP A 230 22.65 2.70 -4.34
N ALA A 231 23.27 1.61 -4.80
CA ALA A 231 23.24 0.32 -4.13
C ALA A 231 23.75 0.37 -2.68
N LEU A 232 24.63 1.32 -2.33
CA LEU A 232 25.17 1.47 -0.97
C LEU A 232 24.08 1.68 0.09
N VAL A 233 22.95 2.29 -0.28
CA VAL A 233 21.80 2.45 0.64
C VAL A 233 21.24 1.08 1.04
N PHE A 234 21.14 0.16 0.07
CA PHE A 234 20.71 -1.21 0.31
C PHE A 234 21.76 -2.03 1.07
N VAL A 235 23.05 -1.82 0.80
CA VAL A 235 24.14 -2.44 1.57
C VAL A 235 24.02 -2.05 3.05
N GLY A 236 23.85 -0.76 3.35
CA GLY A 236 23.67 -0.32 4.73
C GLY A 236 22.46 -0.95 5.41
N MET A 237 21.34 -1.14 4.69
CA MET A 237 20.19 -1.88 5.22
C MET A 237 20.53 -3.35 5.50
N LEU A 238 21.24 -4.04 4.60
CA LEU A 238 21.65 -5.43 4.81
C LEU A 238 22.59 -5.57 6.02
N GLU A 239 23.49 -4.61 6.23
CA GLU A 239 24.33 -4.54 7.44
C GLU A 239 23.50 -4.38 8.71
N ALA A 240 22.50 -3.49 8.69
CA ALA A 240 21.59 -3.32 9.81
C ALA A 240 20.82 -4.62 10.10
N LEU A 241 20.32 -5.29 9.06
CA LEU A 241 19.66 -6.59 9.19
C LEU A 241 20.61 -7.66 9.74
N HIS A 242 21.86 -7.71 9.30
CA HIS A 242 22.86 -8.65 9.82
C HIS A 242 23.14 -8.42 11.31
N ALA A 243 23.25 -7.15 11.73
CA ALA A 243 23.48 -6.78 13.12
C ALA A 243 22.34 -7.17 14.07
N THR A 244 21.11 -7.37 13.58
CA THR A 244 19.98 -7.84 14.40
C THR A 244 20.05 -9.32 14.76
N GLY A 245 20.99 -10.08 14.18
CA GLY A 245 21.18 -11.50 14.46
C GLY A 245 20.40 -12.43 13.52
N PRO A 246 20.37 -13.74 13.81
CA PRO A 246 19.80 -14.74 12.93
C PRO A 246 18.29 -14.56 12.76
N ARG A 247 17.83 -14.54 11.51
CA ARG A 247 16.42 -14.38 11.15
C ARG A 247 15.78 -15.74 10.83
N PRO A 248 14.49 -15.93 11.14
CA PRO A 248 13.80 -17.19 10.87
C PRO A 248 13.59 -17.47 9.38
N LYS A 249 13.61 -16.43 8.54
CA LYS A 249 13.41 -16.51 7.09
C LYS A 249 14.58 -15.84 6.38
N ARG A 250 14.96 -16.41 5.24
CA ARG A 250 15.90 -15.79 4.30
C ARG A 250 15.33 -14.48 3.79
N PHE A 251 16.14 -13.43 3.78
CA PHE A 251 15.75 -12.13 3.25
C PHE A 251 15.95 -12.09 1.74
N HIS A 252 14.99 -11.59 0.98
CA HIS A 252 15.05 -11.48 -0.46
C HIS A 252 15.01 -10.02 -0.87
N LEU A 253 16.10 -9.53 -1.46
CA LEU A 253 16.18 -8.20 -2.05
C LEU A 253 16.12 -8.34 -3.57
N THR A 254 15.18 -7.66 -4.21
CA THR A 254 15.09 -7.56 -5.68
C THR A 254 15.14 -6.09 -6.08
N THR A 255 16.10 -5.71 -6.91
CA THR A 255 16.23 -4.35 -7.43
C THR A 255 16.30 -4.39 -8.96
N HIS A 256 15.57 -3.53 -9.65
CA HIS A 256 15.67 -3.44 -11.11
C HIS A 256 16.79 -2.50 -11.57
N SER A 257 16.85 -2.23 -12.88
CA SER A 257 17.89 -1.43 -13.55
C SER A 257 18.08 -0.01 -13.01
N ASP A 258 17.14 0.48 -12.19
CA ASP A 258 17.19 1.81 -11.58
C ASP A 258 18.10 1.86 -10.34
N VAL A 259 18.68 0.73 -9.93
CA VAL A 259 19.67 0.66 -8.85
C VAL A 259 21.05 0.40 -9.41
N GLU A 260 21.98 1.31 -9.14
CA GLU A 260 23.35 1.24 -9.64
C GLU A 260 24.23 0.38 -8.71
N TRP A 261 24.51 -0.85 -9.15
CA TRP A 261 25.37 -1.79 -8.44
C TRP A 261 26.83 -1.67 -8.89
N HIS A 262 27.61 -0.84 -8.20
CA HIS A 262 29.05 -0.76 -8.41
C HIS A 262 29.79 -1.97 -7.80
N ALA A 263 31.01 -2.23 -8.28
CA ALA A 263 31.82 -3.36 -7.81
C ALA A 263 32.01 -3.37 -6.29
N ASP A 264 32.24 -2.20 -5.68
CA ASP A 264 32.43 -2.06 -4.23
C ASP A 264 31.17 -2.49 -3.45
N ALA A 265 29.98 -2.14 -3.94
CA ALA A 265 28.72 -2.55 -3.32
C ALA A 265 28.51 -4.06 -3.41
N LEU A 266 28.84 -4.66 -4.57
CA LEU A 266 28.77 -6.11 -4.77
C LEU A 266 29.74 -6.87 -3.86
N HIS A 267 30.98 -6.38 -3.72
CA HIS A 267 31.96 -6.95 -2.81
C HIS A 267 31.46 -6.92 -1.35
N ARG A 268 30.91 -5.79 -0.90
CA ARG A 268 30.35 -5.69 0.46
C ARG A 268 29.16 -6.64 0.68
N VAL A 269 28.28 -6.82 -0.32
CA VAL A 269 27.21 -7.82 -0.23
C VAL A 269 27.79 -9.23 -0.11
N GLN A 270 28.80 -9.56 -0.90
CA GLN A 270 29.45 -10.87 -0.83
C GLN A 270 30.12 -11.12 0.53
N ASP A 271 30.78 -10.12 1.09
CA ASP A 271 31.36 -10.19 2.44
C ASP A 271 30.29 -10.44 3.51
N LEU A 272 29.13 -9.77 3.43
CA LEU A 272 28.02 -10.00 4.35
C LEU A 272 27.42 -11.41 4.25
N LEU A 273 27.29 -11.92 3.02
CA LEU A 273 26.75 -13.27 2.80
C LEU A 273 27.73 -14.32 3.35
N THR A 274 29.03 -14.15 3.12
CA THR A 274 30.06 -15.05 3.67
C THR A 274 30.21 -14.93 5.19
N SER A 275 29.91 -13.77 5.78
CA SER A 275 29.85 -13.59 7.25
C SER A 275 28.60 -14.20 7.90
N GLY A 276 27.69 -14.78 7.11
CA GLY A 276 26.53 -15.52 7.60
C GLY A 276 25.19 -14.80 7.49
N LEU A 277 25.09 -13.68 6.75
CA LEU A 277 23.81 -13.08 6.42
C LEU A 277 22.97 -14.05 5.54
N ASN A 278 21.82 -14.48 6.03
CA ASN A 278 20.87 -15.28 5.25
C ASN A 278 20.02 -14.39 4.34
N ALA A 279 20.57 -13.95 3.23
CA ALA A 279 19.88 -13.14 2.23
C ALA A 279 19.99 -13.74 0.81
N ARG A 280 19.23 -13.21 -0.14
CA ARG A 280 19.37 -13.41 -1.58
C ARG A 280 19.19 -12.06 -2.23
N VAL A 281 20.18 -11.62 -3.01
CA VAL A 281 20.11 -10.33 -3.71
C VAL A 281 20.01 -10.61 -5.20
N THR A 282 18.95 -10.11 -5.83
CA THR A 282 18.70 -10.22 -7.28
C THR A 282 18.66 -8.82 -7.87
N PHE A 283 19.41 -8.59 -8.93
CA PHE A 283 19.45 -7.29 -9.60
C PHE A 283 19.52 -7.41 -11.12
N ASP A 284 18.89 -6.47 -11.82
CA ASP A 284 18.96 -6.37 -13.28
C ASP A 284 20.09 -5.41 -13.69
N SER A 285 21.10 -5.91 -14.40
CA SER A 285 22.13 -5.07 -15.02
C SER A 285 22.04 -5.16 -16.54
N GLY A 286 21.64 -4.07 -17.21
CA GLY A 286 21.76 -3.92 -18.67
C GLY A 286 21.10 -5.02 -19.52
N GLY A 287 19.93 -5.53 -19.11
CA GLY A 287 19.21 -6.58 -19.83
C GLY A 287 19.55 -8.01 -19.42
N SER A 288 20.43 -8.19 -18.43
CA SER A 288 20.72 -9.49 -17.79
C SER A 288 20.37 -9.45 -16.30
N THR A 289 19.61 -10.44 -15.83
CA THR A 289 19.32 -10.62 -14.39
C THR A 289 20.47 -11.38 -13.75
N SER A 290 21.10 -10.76 -12.75
CA SER A 290 22.17 -11.35 -11.94
C SER A 290 21.65 -11.62 -10.53
N SER A 291 22.13 -12.69 -9.89
CA SER A 291 21.77 -12.99 -8.50
C SER A 291 22.98 -13.43 -7.71
N VAL A 292 23.16 -12.86 -6.53
CA VAL A 292 24.14 -13.34 -5.55
C VAL A 292 23.39 -14.18 -4.51
N PRO A 293 23.71 -15.50 -4.40
CA PRO A 293 23.09 -16.39 -3.44
C PRO A 293 23.49 -16.01 -2.02
#